data_AF-A0A3M7T4H0-F1
#
_entry.id   AF-A0A3M7T4H0-F1
#
_cell.length_a   1.000
_cell.length_b   1.000
_cell.length_c   1.000
_cell.angle_alpha   90.00
_cell.angle_beta   90.00
_cell.angle_gamma   90.00
#
_symmetry.space_group_name_H-M   'P 1'
#
loop_
_entity.id
_entity.type
_entity.pdbx_description
1 polymer ?
#
loop_
_entity_poly.entity_id
_entity_poly.type
_entity_poly.pdbx_seq_one_letter_code
_entity_poly.pdbx_strand_id
1 'polypeptide(L)'
;IIFSPHEVNFIQGLVFYIERAYRTPDYGMFERGTKYNNNECELNASSIGMAKAALESMNGFNLYGDDGCSWSVVYVDIDAHNRNRTTLETLLPRESSSKNTSVSLLATIGFPAFAVHDSGIVNKTINKCLRRLKGNYGFKRFLRDGANHILEDKAKQFYEASEVKNFEGVENEYPIFYCFMLINSVFSNNLEDAKKYYESIFRLLKNTSKGTVLPYYYYVPSEAIEFERSNPGSQEKLPSPEIGKNSSHLWTQAVWFISQLLADKVLLIQELDPIRRYLQPSERPRQSKRYSTFKGFYSDLTVHICCIAESVRLQQMLANYGIQSQTPHQIEPIEIWPPSELVKVYKHLGLNTKLKLT
;
A
#
# COMPACT_ATOMS: atom_id res chain seq x y z
N ILE A 1 -15.43 -9.80 -12.94
CA ILE A 1 -16.01 -11.15 -13.09
C ILE A 1 -14.95 -12.00 -13.79
N ILE A 2 -14.68 -13.20 -13.29
CA ILE A 2 -13.69 -14.15 -13.85
C ILE A 2 -14.48 -15.28 -14.51
N PHE A 3 -14.17 -15.60 -15.77
CA PHE A 3 -14.95 -16.54 -16.59
C PHE A 3 -14.13 -17.74 -17.07
N SER A 4 -12.81 -17.67 -17.04
CA SER A 4 -11.95 -18.69 -17.61
C SER A 4 -10.74 -19.03 -16.73
N PRO A 5 -10.23 -20.28 -16.81
CA PRO A 5 -8.96 -20.64 -16.18
C PRO A 5 -7.79 -19.77 -16.64
N HIS A 6 -7.90 -19.17 -17.83
CA HIS A 6 -6.86 -18.29 -18.33
C HIS A 6 -6.74 -16.99 -17.52
N GLU A 7 -7.87 -16.42 -17.09
CA GLU A 7 -7.89 -15.22 -16.24
C GLU A 7 -7.39 -15.53 -14.83
N VAL A 8 -7.69 -16.73 -14.31
CA VAL A 8 -7.10 -17.23 -13.05
C VAL A 8 -5.58 -17.24 -13.14
N ASN A 9 -5.04 -17.87 -14.19
CA ASN A 9 -3.59 -17.95 -14.39
C ASN A 9 -2.95 -16.58 -14.60
N PHE A 10 -3.64 -15.66 -15.28
CA PHE A 10 -3.19 -14.28 -15.43
C PHE A 10 -3.07 -13.57 -14.07
N ILE A 11 -4.09 -13.68 -13.22
CA ILE A 11 -4.07 -13.09 -11.87
C ILE A 11 -2.98 -13.72 -11.00
N GLN A 12 -2.78 -15.04 -11.07
CA GLN A 12 -1.67 -15.72 -10.42
C GLN A 12 -0.31 -15.19 -10.92
N GLY A 13 -0.18 -14.89 -12.22
CA GLY A 13 0.98 -14.22 -12.80
C GLY A 13 1.24 -12.82 -12.23
N LEU A 14 0.17 -12.03 -12.01
CA LEU A 14 0.28 -10.71 -11.39
C LEU A 14 0.79 -10.78 -9.94
N VAL A 15 0.46 -11.84 -9.20
CA VAL A 15 1.01 -12.07 -7.86
C VAL A 15 2.53 -12.19 -7.91
N PHE A 16 3.07 -13.03 -8.80
CA PHE A 16 4.52 -13.18 -8.95
C PHE A 16 5.22 -11.87 -9.35
N TYR A 17 4.53 -11.02 -10.12
CA TYR A 17 5.04 -9.70 -10.47
C TYR A 17 5.18 -8.79 -9.24
N ILE A 18 4.13 -8.70 -8.40
CA ILE A 18 4.13 -7.79 -7.23
C ILE A 18 4.87 -8.33 -6.01
N GLU A 19 5.13 -9.64 -5.91
CA GLU A 19 5.91 -10.28 -4.85
C GLU A 19 7.30 -9.65 -4.66
N ARG A 20 7.87 -9.07 -5.72
CA ARG A 20 9.21 -8.47 -5.72
C ARG A 20 9.24 -6.98 -5.38
N ALA A 21 8.11 -6.36 -5.03
CA ALA A 21 8.02 -4.91 -4.80
C ALA A 21 9.07 -4.38 -3.79
N TYR A 22 9.41 -5.15 -2.75
CA TYR A 22 10.44 -4.83 -1.76
C TYR A 22 11.82 -4.49 -2.34
N ARG A 23 12.10 -4.86 -3.59
CA ARG A 23 13.38 -4.62 -4.29
C ARG A 23 13.21 -4.07 -5.71
N THR A 24 11.99 -3.66 -6.09
CA THR A 24 11.72 -3.10 -7.42
C THR A 24 11.49 -1.60 -7.27
N PRO A 25 12.46 -0.74 -7.63
CA PRO A 25 12.24 0.69 -7.70
C PRO A 25 11.13 1.04 -8.69
N ASP A 26 10.31 2.04 -8.37
CA ASP A 26 9.23 2.52 -9.23
C ASP A 26 9.07 4.05 -9.16
N TYR A 27 8.03 4.56 -9.82
CA TYR A 27 7.69 5.98 -9.85
C TYR A 27 6.83 6.46 -8.66
N GLY A 28 6.43 5.54 -7.77
CA GLY A 28 5.55 5.78 -6.63
C GLY A 28 4.13 6.20 -7.01
N MET A 29 3.29 6.44 -6.00
CA MET A 29 1.87 6.82 -6.17
C MET A 29 1.65 8.06 -7.06
N PHE A 30 2.62 8.97 -7.10
CA PHE A 30 2.51 10.26 -7.79
C PHE A 30 3.23 10.30 -9.13
N GLU A 31 3.74 9.16 -9.61
CA GLU A 31 4.39 9.02 -10.92
C GLU A 31 5.60 9.95 -11.12
N ARG A 32 6.37 10.20 -10.06
CA ARG A 32 7.55 11.09 -10.10
C ARG A 32 8.89 10.38 -9.92
N GLY A 33 8.90 9.14 -9.43
CA GLY A 33 10.15 8.47 -9.11
C GLY A 33 10.78 9.17 -7.92
N THR A 34 11.93 9.81 -8.08
CA THR A 34 12.51 10.66 -7.02
C THR A 34 11.71 11.94 -6.77
N LYS A 35 11.98 12.64 -5.66
CA LYS A 35 11.45 13.99 -5.42
C LYS A 35 11.85 15.02 -6.50
N TYR A 36 12.91 14.73 -7.26
CA TYR A 36 13.44 15.62 -8.27
C TYR A 36 12.78 15.43 -9.63
N ASN A 37 11.91 14.43 -9.81
CA ASN A 37 11.25 14.16 -11.08
C ASN A 37 12.24 14.17 -12.26
N ASN A 38 13.27 13.34 -12.18
CA ASN A 38 14.41 13.29 -13.10
C ASN A 38 14.50 11.95 -13.85
N ASN A 39 13.35 11.26 -14.01
CA ASN A 39 13.23 9.93 -14.59
C ASN A 39 13.92 8.78 -13.83
N GLU A 40 14.32 9.01 -12.57
CA GLU A 40 14.91 7.96 -11.74
C GLU A 40 13.86 7.34 -10.82
N CYS A 41 13.83 6.00 -10.79
CA CYS A 41 12.99 5.24 -9.87
C CYS A 41 13.66 5.09 -8.50
N GLU A 42 12.86 4.92 -7.46
CA GLU A 42 13.33 4.61 -6.10
C GLU A 42 12.37 3.63 -5.41
N LEU A 43 12.81 3.02 -4.31
CA LEU A 43 11.90 2.21 -3.48
C LEU A 43 10.95 3.11 -2.73
N ASN A 44 9.66 3.07 -3.11
CA ASN A 44 8.59 3.82 -2.48
C ASN A 44 7.86 2.91 -1.47
N ALA A 45 7.83 3.34 -0.20
CA ALA A 45 7.15 2.64 0.88
C ALA A 45 5.65 2.51 0.60
N SER A 46 5.04 3.51 -0.05
CA SER A 46 3.64 3.43 -0.47
C SER A 46 3.36 2.26 -1.43
N SER A 47 4.20 2.09 -2.45
CA SER A 47 4.09 0.98 -3.40
C SER A 47 4.30 -0.38 -2.73
N ILE A 48 5.33 -0.51 -1.88
CA ILE A 48 5.62 -1.75 -1.15
C ILE A 48 4.45 -2.11 -0.24
N GLY A 49 3.87 -1.13 0.47
CA GLY A 49 2.74 -1.40 1.34
C GLY A 49 1.45 -1.74 0.61
N MET A 50 1.19 -1.14 -0.55
CA MET A 50 0.09 -1.54 -1.44
C MET A 50 0.28 -2.97 -1.96
N ALA A 51 1.48 -3.31 -2.44
CA ALA A 51 1.81 -4.66 -2.89
C ALA A 51 1.66 -5.67 -1.75
N LYS A 52 2.24 -5.39 -0.58
CA LYS A 52 2.10 -6.20 0.64
C LYS A 52 0.63 -6.41 1.02
N ALA A 53 -0.19 -5.38 0.93
CA ALA A 53 -1.61 -5.47 1.19
C ALA A 53 -2.33 -6.36 0.15
N ALA A 54 -2.03 -6.19 -1.14
CA ALA A 54 -2.59 -7.03 -2.19
C ALA A 54 -2.20 -8.51 -2.01
N LEU A 55 -0.92 -8.80 -1.75
CA LEU A 55 -0.42 -10.15 -1.47
C LEU A 55 -1.21 -10.81 -0.31
N GLU A 56 -1.41 -10.07 0.78
CA GLU A 56 -2.20 -10.57 1.92
C GLU A 56 -3.67 -10.84 1.59
N SER A 57 -4.28 -10.00 0.74
CA SER A 57 -5.69 -10.15 0.36
C SER A 57 -5.91 -11.29 -0.64
N MET A 58 -4.92 -11.53 -1.50
CA MET A 58 -5.01 -12.52 -2.58
C MET A 58 -4.67 -13.94 -2.11
N ASN A 59 -3.85 -14.10 -1.07
CA ASN A 59 -3.45 -15.43 -0.61
C ASN A 59 -4.66 -16.25 -0.14
N GLY A 60 -4.88 -17.40 -0.78
CA GLY A 60 -6.03 -18.28 -0.50
C GLY A 60 -7.36 -17.78 -1.06
N PHE A 61 -7.35 -16.69 -1.83
CA PHE A 61 -8.56 -16.19 -2.48
C PHE A 61 -8.95 -17.10 -3.65
N ASN A 62 -10.20 -17.58 -3.63
CA ASN A 62 -10.73 -18.37 -4.72
C ASN A 62 -11.47 -17.45 -5.70
N LEU A 63 -10.98 -17.36 -6.93
CA LEU A 63 -11.48 -16.42 -7.94
C LEU A 63 -12.89 -16.75 -8.46
N TYR A 64 -13.39 -17.97 -8.24
CA TYR A 64 -14.79 -18.34 -8.51
C TYR A 64 -15.66 -18.35 -7.24
N GLY A 65 -15.16 -17.83 -6.13
CA GLY A 65 -15.89 -17.83 -4.86
C GLY A 65 -16.03 -19.23 -4.26
N ASP A 66 -17.18 -19.50 -3.64
CA ASP A 66 -17.44 -20.73 -2.89
C ASP A 66 -17.58 -21.97 -3.80
N ASP A 67 -17.94 -21.77 -5.07
CA ASP A 67 -18.06 -22.83 -6.07
C ASP A 67 -16.72 -23.18 -6.76
N GLY A 68 -15.63 -22.47 -6.40
CA GLY A 68 -14.33 -22.68 -7.01
C GLY A 68 -13.60 -23.93 -6.52
N CYS A 69 -12.70 -24.45 -7.36
CA CYS A 69 -11.87 -25.61 -7.05
C CYS A 69 -10.46 -25.19 -6.57
N SER A 70 -9.61 -26.15 -6.19
CA SER A 70 -8.23 -25.87 -5.76
C SER A 70 -7.38 -25.15 -6.83
N TRP A 71 -7.65 -25.37 -8.11
CA TRP A 71 -6.91 -24.74 -9.21
C TRP A 71 -7.28 -23.26 -9.45
N SER A 72 -8.40 -22.78 -8.89
CA SER A 72 -8.82 -21.38 -8.97
C SER A 72 -8.44 -20.56 -7.74
N VAL A 73 -7.68 -21.15 -6.83
CA VAL A 73 -7.10 -20.51 -5.64
C VAL A 73 -5.81 -19.80 -6.02
N VAL A 74 -5.68 -18.57 -5.57
CA VAL A 74 -4.45 -17.80 -5.72
C VAL A 74 -3.51 -18.09 -4.56
N TYR A 75 -2.25 -18.40 -4.89
CA TYR A 75 -1.19 -18.69 -3.94
C TYR A 75 -0.15 -17.58 -3.94
N VAL A 76 0.38 -17.28 -2.76
CA VAL A 76 1.39 -16.24 -2.58
C VAL A 76 2.56 -16.82 -1.79
N ASP A 77 3.78 -16.50 -2.21
CA ASP A 77 4.99 -16.84 -1.45
C ASP A 77 5.03 -16.09 -0.11
N ILE A 78 5.02 -16.86 0.99
CA ILE A 78 5.15 -16.34 2.36
C ILE A 78 6.46 -15.58 2.55
N ASP A 79 7.55 -15.99 1.92
CA ASP A 79 8.83 -15.31 2.05
C ASP A 79 8.81 -13.97 1.32
N ALA A 80 8.18 -13.91 0.14
CA ALA A 80 7.96 -12.66 -0.56
C ALA A 80 7.10 -11.70 0.27
N HIS A 81 5.99 -12.17 0.84
CA HIS A 81 5.18 -11.38 1.78
C HIS A 81 6.02 -10.84 2.96
N ASN A 82 6.80 -11.69 3.61
CA ASN A 82 7.64 -11.31 4.74
C ASN A 82 8.73 -10.31 4.37
N ARG A 83 9.35 -10.44 3.19
CA ARG A 83 10.34 -9.46 2.69
C ARG A 83 9.69 -8.09 2.46
N ASN A 84 8.51 -8.05 1.84
CA ASN A 84 7.76 -6.80 1.68
C ASN A 84 7.37 -6.17 3.02
N ARG A 85 6.91 -6.99 3.98
CA ARG A 85 6.58 -6.53 5.34
C ARG A 85 7.79 -5.90 6.04
N THR A 86 8.90 -6.62 6.12
CA THR A 86 10.11 -6.17 6.83
C THR A 86 10.70 -4.91 6.18
N THR A 87 10.75 -4.86 4.84
CA THR A 87 11.23 -3.67 4.13
C THR A 87 10.32 -2.47 4.38
N LEU A 88 9.00 -2.63 4.33
CA LEU A 88 8.04 -1.56 4.61
C LEU A 88 8.22 -1.00 6.03
N GLU A 89 8.22 -1.87 7.04
CA GLU A 89 8.36 -1.47 8.45
C GLU A 89 9.71 -0.77 8.71
N THR A 90 10.77 -1.15 7.98
CA THR A 90 12.09 -0.50 8.03
C THR A 90 12.10 0.88 7.36
N LEU A 91 11.34 1.07 6.28
CA LEU A 91 11.27 2.34 5.57
C LEU A 91 10.45 3.39 6.34
N LEU A 92 9.34 2.99 6.95
CA LEU A 92 8.44 3.91 7.64
C LEU A 92 9.13 4.62 8.82
N PRO A 93 8.84 5.91 9.06
CA PRO A 93 7.83 6.76 8.41
C PRO A 93 8.37 7.55 7.19
N ARG A 94 9.44 7.07 6.55
CA ARG A 94 10.00 7.67 5.33
C ARG A 94 9.33 7.04 4.11
N GLU A 95 9.08 7.85 3.08
CA GLU A 95 8.51 7.35 1.82
C GLU A 95 9.58 6.66 0.98
N SER A 96 10.73 7.29 0.79
CA SER A 96 11.78 6.79 -0.09
C SER A 96 13.15 7.41 0.24
N SER A 97 14.20 7.10 -0.51
CA SER A 97 15.53 7.68 -0.30
C SER A 97 15.51 9.22 -0.43
N SER A 98 14.82 9.75 -1.44
CA SER A 98 14.76 11.20 -1.68
C SER A 98 13.60 11.89 -0.94
N LYS A 99 12.45 11.23 -0.76
CA LYS A 99 11.27 11.78 -0.09
C LYS A 99 11.25 11.43 1.39
N ASN A 100 11.52 12.44 2.24
CA ASN A 100 11.57 12.26 3.69
C ASN A 100 10.24 11.74 4.27
N THR A 101 9.10 12.14 3.71
CA THR A 101 7.76 11.65 4.02
C THR A 101 6.84 12.01 2.86
N SER A 102 5.69 11.34 2.75
CA SER A 102 4.70 11.53 1.69
C SER A 102 3.32 11.25 2.26
N VAL A 103 2.32 11.99 1.79
CA VAL A 103 0.93 11.78 2.21
C VAL A 103 0.37 10.45 1.70
N SER A 104 0.98 9.88 0.65
CA SER A 104 0.66 8.53 0.15
C SER A 104 0.76 7.47 1.26
N LEU A 105 1.62 7.69 2.26
CA LEU A 105 1.73 6.82 3.43
C LEU A 105 0.41 6.69 4.20
N LEU A 106 -0.45 7.72 4.21
CA LEU A 106 -1.76 7.64 4.88
C LEU A 106 -2.66 6.56 4.25
N ALA A 107 -2.58 6.38 2.94
CA ALA A 107 -3.30 5.33 2.22
C ALA A 107 -2.65 3.94 2.40
N THR A 108 -1.39 3.91 2.81
CA THR A 108 -0.60 2.71 3.07
C THR A 108 -0.86 2.14 4.47
N ILE A 109 -0.82 3.00 5.49
CA ILE A 109 -1.01 2.58 6.89
C ILE A 109 -2.50 2.56 7.31
N GLY A 110 -3.36 3.24 6.57
CA GLY A 110 -4.82 3.24 6.75
C GLY A 110 -5.55 2.72 5.51
N PHE A 111 -6.80 3.17 5.33
CA PHE A 111 -7.58 2.83 4.15
C PHE A 111 -6.89 3.32 2.86
N PRO A 112 -6.78 2.48 1.82
CA PRO A 112 -7.35 1.13 1.71
C PRO A 112 -6.42 -0.01 2.14
N ALA A 113 -5.12 0.23 2.32
CA ALA A 113 -4.15 -0.86 2.39
C ALA A 113 -4.09 -1.54 3.76
N PHE A 114 -4.17 -0.77 4.86
CA PHE A 114 -3.92 -1.24 6.24
C PHE A 114 -2.68 -2.17 6.29
N ALA A 115 -1.59 -1.71 5.67
CA ALA A 115 -0.41 -2.53 5.42
C ALA A 115 0.42 -2.78 6.69
N VAL A 116 0.23 -1.98 7.74
CA VAL A 116 0.99 -2.08 9.00
C VAL A 116 0.03 -2.11 10.18
N HIS A 117 0.31 -3.00 11.13
CA HIS A 117 -0.51 -3.25 12.32
C HIS A 117 0.18 -2.84 13.63
N ASP A 118 1.48 -2.53 13.59
CA ASP A 118 2.20 -1.97 14.72
C ASP A 118 1.74 -0.52 14.97
N SER A 119 1.02 -0.30 16.07
CA SER A 119 0.47 1.00 16.44
C SER A 119 1.55 2.07 16.63
N GLY A 120 2.76 1.68 17.05
CA GLY A 120 3.89 2.59 17.21
C GLY A 120 4.37 3.15 15.86
N ILE A 121 4.53 2.28 14.85
CA ILE A 121 4.90 2.68 13.48
C ILE A 121 3.79 3.51 12.84
N VAL A 122 2.53 3.09 12.98
CA VAL A 122 1.36 3.80 12.44
C VAL A 122 1.30 5.22 13.02
N ASN A 123 1.32 5.37 14.34
CA ASN A 123 1.24 6.68 15.00
C ASN A 123 2.43 7.58 14.65
N LYS A 124 3.66 7.04 14.61
CA LYS A 124 4.84 7.79 14.16
C LYS A 124 4.68 8.32 12.73
N THR A 125 4.10 7.51 11.85
CA THR A 125 3.87 7.87 10.44
C THR A 125 2.80 8.94 10.29
N ILE A 126 1.64 8.78 10.95
CA ILE A 126 0.57 9.80 10.97
C ILE A 126 1.11 11.12 11.50
N ASN A 127 1.77 11.11 12.66
CA ASN A 127 2.31 12.32 13.28
C ASN A 127 3.33 13.03 12.40
N LYS A 128 4.16 12.29 11.67
CA LYS A 128 5.11 12.87 10.72
C LYS A 128 4.39 13.53 9.54
N CYS A 129 3.35 12.90 8.98
CA CYS A 129 2.55 13.47 7.91
C CYS A 129 1.81 14.74 8.38
N LEU A 130 1.17 14.68 9.55
CA LEU A 130 0.48 15.83 10.15
C LEU A 130 1.44 17.01 10.37
N ARG A 131 2.61 16.78 10.95
CA ARG A 131 3.58 17.83 11.25
C ARG A 131 4.21 18.46 10.00
N ARG A 132 4.42 17.68 8.93
CA ARG A 132 5.23 18.11 7.78
C ARG A 132 4.40 18.49 6.55
N LEU A 133 3.21 17.92 6.41
CA LEU A 133 2.45 17.99 5.16
C LEU A 133 1.07 18.61 5.32
N LYS A 134 0.47 18.60 6.52
CA LYS A 134 -0.84 19.21 6.75
C LYS A 134 -0.77 20.73 6.59
N GLY A 135 -1.71 21.30 5.86
CA GLY A 135 -1.99 22.73 5.78
C GLY A 135 -3.43 23.04 6.15
N ASN A 136 -3.95 24.20 5.72
CA ASN A 136 -5.31 24.64 6.04
C ASN A 136 -6.36 24.08 5.05
N TYR A 137 -5.94 23.79 3.82
CA TYR A 137 -6.76 23.34 2.69
C TYR A 137 -6.56 21.86 2.35
N GLY A 138 -5.78 21.12 3.14
CA GLY A 138 -5.52 19.71 2.93
C GLY A 138 -4.09 19.33 3.29
N PHE A 139 -3.50 18.43 2.52
CA PHE A 139 -2.11 18.01 2.69
C PHE A 139 -1.29 18.26 1.43
N LYS A 140 -0.02 18.64 1.60
CA LYS A 140 1.00 18.58 0.56
C LYS A 140 1.27 17.12 0.22
N ARG A 141 1.50 16.78 -1.06
CA ARG A 141 1.80 15.38 -1.44
C ARG A 141 3.11 14.91 -0.82
N PHE A 142 4.14 15.72 -0.95
CA PHE A 142 5.42 15.66 -0.24
C PHE A 142 6.05 17.06 -0.28
N LEU A 143 7.12 17.27 0.48
CA LEU A 143 7.80 18.58 0.51
C LEU A 143 8.50 18.88 -0.82
N ARG A 144 8.46 20.15 -1.24
CA ARG A 144 9.02 20.65 -2.51
C ARG A 144 8.40 20.01 -3.75
N ASP A 145 7.14 19.63 -3.63
CA ASP A 145 6.39 19.07 -4.73
C ASP A 145 5.85 20.17 -5.66
N GLY A 146 6.23 20.09 -6.94
CA GLY A 146 5.83 21.04 -7.97
C GLY A 146 4.56 20.68 -8.73
N ALA A 147 3.94 19.53 -8.50
CA ALA A 147 2.83 19.11 -9.35
C ALA A 147 1.62 20.04 -9.28
N ASN A 148 1.15 20.41 -10.46
CA ASN A 148 0.07 21.37 -10.69
C ASN A 148 0.37 22.77 -10.13
N HIS A 149 1.63 23.06 -9.78
CA HIS A 149 2.02 24.35 -9.25
C HIS A 149 2.02 25.39 -10.37
N ILE A 150 1.71 26.65 -10.06
CA ILE A 150 1.64 27.71 -11.07
C ILE A 150 3.01 28.03 -11.70
N LEU A 151 4.08 27.74 -10.97
CA LEU A 151 5.47 27.85 -11.43
C LEU A 151 6.01 26.58 -12.13
N GLU A 152 5.22 25.50 -12.21
CA GLU A 152 5.64 24.27 -12.91
C GLU A 152 5.54 24.48 -14.43
N ASP A 153 6.62 24.25 -15.16
CA ASP A 153 6.60 24.26 -16.62
C ASP A 153 5.91 23.00 -17.16
N LYS A 154 4.65 23.16 -17.57
CA LYS A 154 3.83 22.04 -18.09
C LYS A 154 4.32 21.46 -19.41
N ALA A 155 5.24 22.14 -20.12
CA ALA A 155 5.83 21.61 -21.34
C ALA A 155 6.97 20.62 -21.04
N LYS A 156 7.50 20.60 -19.81
CA LYS A 156 8.59 19.72 -19.40
C LYS A 156 8.09 18.50 -18.65
N GLN A 157 8.61 17.33 -19.03
CA GLN A 157 8.32 16.10 -18.29
C GLN A 157 9.16 15.98 -17.01
N PHE A 158 10.41 16.47 -17.04
CA PHE A 158 11.37 16.34 -15.94
C PHE A 158 11.87 17.71 -15.49
N TYR A 159 12.20 17.83 -14.21
CA TYR A 159 12.70 19.08 -13.65
C TYR A 159 14.19 19.30 -13.92
N GLU A 160 14.58 20.57 -14.02
CA GLU A 160 15.97 20.98 -14.04
C GLU A 160 16.61 20.85 -12.64
N ALA A 161 17.95 20.86 -12.62
CA ALA A 161 18.69 20.88 -11.36
C ALA A 161 18.26 22.09 -10.50
N SER A 162 17.88 21.82 -9.24
CA SER A 162 17.41 22.80 -8.24
C SER A 162 16.01 23.39 -8.46
N GLU A 163 15.28 23.05 -9.52
CA GLU A 163 13.94 23.59 -9.78
C GLU A 163 12.97 23.31 -8.62
N VAL A 164 13.11 22.18 -7.94
CA VAL A 164 12.30 21.83 -6.76
C VAL A 164 12.34 22.87 -5.63
N LYS A 165 13.38 23.71 -5.55
CA LYS A 165 13.45 24.81 -4.57
C LYS A 165 12.37 25.86 -4.81
N ASN A 166 11.90 26.02 -6.06
CA ASN A 166 10.86 26.99 -6.40
C ASN A 166 9.52 26.67 -5.72
N PHE A 167 9.28 25.40 -5.38
CA PHE A 167 8.03 24.95 -4.77
C PHE A 167 8.11 24.94 -3.23
N GLU A 168 9.27 25.19 -2.65
CA GLU A 168 9.46 25.13 -1.20
C GLU A 168 8.59 26.17 -0.48
N GLY A 169 7.76 25.71 0.45
CA GLY A 169 6.89 26.55 1.27
C GLY A 169 5.55 26.89 0.62
N VAL A 170 5.45 26.82 -0.71
CA VAL A 170 4.27 27.20 -1.50
C VAL A 170 3.60 26.02 -2.20
N GLU A 171 3.88 24.80 -1.76
CA GLU A 171 3.30 23.59 -2.35
C GLU A 171 1.75 23.60 -2.30
N ASN A 172 1.15 23.00 -3.32
CA ASN A 172 -0.28 22.78 -3.40
C ASN A 172 -0.78 21.89 -2.26
N GLU A 173 -1.99 22.15 -1.79
CA GLU A 173 -2.66 21.36 -0.75
C GLU A 173 -3.83 20.58 -1.35
N TYR A 174 -3.90 19.29 -1.04
CA TYR A 174 -4.84 18.36 -1.63
C TYR A 174 -5.87 17.93 -0.57
N PRO A 175 -7.14 18.36 -0.67
CA PRO A 175 -8.17 18.11 0.35
C PRO A 175 -8.63 16.65 0.39
N ILE A 176 -8.36 15.85 -0.65
CA ILE A 176 -8.62 14.40 -0.65
C ILE A 176 -8.01 13.69 0.56
N PHE A 177 -6.89 14.19 1.09
CA PHE A 177 -6.24 13.58 2.25
C PHE A 177 -6.91 13.93 3.58
N TYR A 178 -7.75 14.96 3.65
CA TYR A 178 -8.72 15.06 4.75
C TYR A 178 -9.78 13.97 4.67
N CYS A 179 -10.19 13.56 3.46
CA CYS A 179 -11.13 12.45 3.29
C CYS A 179 -10.50 11.13 3.75
N PHE A 180 -9.23 10.86 3.41
CA PHE A 180 -8.49 9.71 3.95
C PHE A 180 -8.39 9.74 5.48
N MET A 181 -8.11 10.90 6.08
CA MET A 181 -8.07 11.04 7.54
C MET A 181 -9.45 10.78 8.16
N LEU A 182 -10.53 11.33 7.59
CA LEU A 182 -11.90 11.07 8.02
C LEU A 182 -12.22 9.57 7.98
N ILE A 183 -11.94 8.90 6.86
CA ILE A 183 -12.16 7.45 6.72
C ILE A 183 -11.40 6.70 7.81
N ASN A 184 -10.11 7.00 8.01
CA ASN A 184 -9.28 6.35 9.03
C ASN A 184 -9.79 6.62 10.46
N SER A 185 -10.32 7.82 10.73
CA SER A 185 -10.94 8.16 12.01
C SER A 185 -12.22 7.33 12.25
N VAL A 186 -13.01 7.07 11.22
CA VAL A 186 -14.19 6.17 11.32
C VAL A 186 -13.75 4.73 11.61
N PHE A 187 -12.76 4.20 10.89
CA PHE A 187 -12.23 2.84 11.14
C PHE A 187 -11.65 2.68 12.55
N SER A 188 -11.04 3.72 13.11
CA SER A 188 -10.48 3.71 14.48
C SER A 188 -11.49 4.09 15.56
N ASN A 189 -12.76 4.34 15.20
CA ASN A 189 -13.81 4.83 16.10
C ASN A 189 -13.42 6.13 16.84
N ASN A 190 -12.58 6.96 16.23
CA ASN A 190 -12.19 8.27 16.75
C ASN A 190 -13.18 9.33 16.23
N LEU A 191 -14.27 9.52 16.98
CA LEU A 191 -15.35 10.42 16.61
C LEU A 191 -14.94 11.90 16.61
N GLU A 192 -13.97 12.29 17.43
CA GLU A 192 -13.49 13.66 17.53
C GLU A 192 -12.75 14.06 16.25
N ASP A 193 -11.77 13.27 15.82
CA ASP A 193 -11.06 13.53 14.57
C ASP A 193 -11.98 13.37 13.36
N ALA A 194 -12.91 12.39 13.37
CA ALA A 194 -13.89 12.25 12.30
C ALA A 194 -14.70 13.54 12.12
N LYS A 195 -15.27 14.09 13.20
CA LYS A 195 -16.02 15.36 13.14
C LYS A 195 -15.16 16.51 12.63
N LYS A 196 -13.93 16.63 13.14
CA LYS A 196 -12.97 17.68 12.74
C LYS A 196 -12.65 17.62 11.24
N TYR A 197 -12.37 16.45 10.69
CA TYR A 197 -12.06 16.31 9.26
C TYR A 197 -13.30 16.50 8.39
N TYR A 198 -14.47 16.04 8.86
CA TYR A 198 -15.75 16.32 8.20
C TYR A 198 -15.99 17.83 8.05
N GLU A 199 -15.86 18.60 9.14
CA GLU A 199 -16.00 20.06 9.11
C GLU A 199 -14.94 20.74 8.23
N SER A 200 -13.70 20.22 8.26
CA SER A 200 -12.61 20.73 7.42
C SER A 200 -12.89 20.53 5.94
N ILE A 201 -13.40 19.36 5.53
CA ILE A 201 -13.81 19.08 4.16
C ILE A 201 -14.96 19.99 3.73
N PHE A 202 -15.98 20.14 4.59
CA PHE A 202 -17.17 20.95 4.30
C PHE A 202 -16.82 22.40 3.95
N ARG A 203 -15.87 23.01 4.66
CA ARG A 203 -15.39 24.38 4.40
C ARG A 203 -14.68 24.55 3.05
N LEU A 204 -14.22 23.45 2.46
CA LEU A 204 -13.48 23.44 1.19
C LEU A 204 -14.36 23.09 -0.01
N LEU A 205 -15.63 22.79 0.19
CA LEU A 205 -16.54 22.51 -0.91
C LEU A 205 -16.80 23.76 -1.75
N LYS A 206 -17.01 23.55 -3.05
CA LYS A 206 -17.36 24.62 -4.01
C LYS A 206 -18.63 24.23 -4.77
N ASN A 207 -19.51 25.19 -4.96
CA ASN A 207 -20.73 25.01 -5.75
C ASN A 207 -20.44 25.30 -7.22
N THR A 208 -20.87 24.39 -8.09
CA THR A 208 -20.80 24.52 -9.55
C THR A 208 -22.18 24.42 -10.16
N SER A 209 -22.29 24.69 -11.45
CA SER A 209 -23.54 24.48 -12.20
C SER A 209 -24.06 23.03 -12.15
N LYS A 210 -23.20 22.05 -11.87
CA LYS A 210 -23.52 20.61 -11.80
C LYS A 210 -23.68 20.10 -10.36
N GLY A 211 -23.59 20.98 -9.36
CA GLY A 211 -23.67 20.63 -7.95
C GLY A 211 -22.38 20.94 -7.17
N THR A 212 -22.34 20.47 -5.93
CA THR A 212 -21.23 20.69 -5.01
C THR A 212 -20.10 19.71 -5.28
N VAL A 213 -18.87 20.21 -5.35
CA VAL A 213 -17.67 19.41 -5.62
C VAL A 213 -16.56 19.74 -4.62
N LEU A 214 -15.71 18.76 -4.34
CA LEU A 214 -14.46 18.99 -3.61
C LEU A 214 -13.33 19.32 -4.62
N PRO A 215 -12.64 20.47 -4.52
CA PRO A 215 -11.51 20.81 -5.40
C PRO A 215 -10.43 19.73 -5.45
N TYR A 216 -9.75 19.60 -6.60
CA TYR A 216 -8.64 18.64 -6.72
C TYR A 216 -7.47 19.04 -5.81
N TYR A 217 -7.12 20.32 -5.85
CA TYR A 217 -6.10 20.93 -5.00
C TYR A 217 -6.42 22.41 -4.76
N TYR A 218 -5.68 23.01 -3.84
CA TYR A 218 -5.65 24.43 -3.54
C TYR A 218 -4.24 24.96 -3.74
N TYR A 219 -4.10 26.10 -4.43
CA TYR A 219 -2.83 26.68 -4.81
C TYR A 219 -2.70 28.13 -4.38
N VAL A 220 -1.46 28.60 -4.22
CA VAL A 220 -1.15 30.01 -3.96
C VAL A 220 -1.13 30.75 -5.31
N PRO A 221 -1.94 31.81 -5.50
CA PRO A 221 -1.89 32.61 -6.73
C PRO A 221 -0.51 33.26 -6.95
N SER A 222 -0.15 33.52 -8.21
CA SER A 222 1.22 33.92 -8.60
C SER A 222 1.67 35.20 -7.89
N GLU A 223 0.75 36.13 -7.68
CA GLU A 223 0.99 37.43 -7.06
C GLU A 223 1.23 37.31 -5.55
N ALA A 224 0.81 36.19 -4.94
CA ALA A 224 0.86 35.94 -3.50
C ALA A 224 2.05 35.07 -3.07
N ILE A 225 2.82 34.51 -4.01
CA ILE A 225 3.90 33.53 -3.74
C ILE A 225 4.95 34.07 -2.77
N GLU A 226 5.47 35.27 -3.01
CA GLU A 226 6.54 35.85 -2.17
C GLU A 226 6.06 36.21 -0.76
N PHE A 227 4.79 36.58 -0.62
CA PHE A 227 4.18 36.83 0.69
C PHE A 227 3.98 35.53 1.47
N GLU A 228 3.54 34.46 0.82
CA GLU A 228 3.41 33.13 1.44
C GLU A 228 4.78 32.57 1.84
N ARG A 229 5.84 32.78 1.04
CA ARG A 229 7.21 32.40 1.40
C ARG A 229 7.72 33.14 2.64
N SER A 230 7.42 34.44 2.72
CA SER A 230 7.86 35.31 3.82
C SER A 230 7.12 35.01 5.13
N ASN A 231 5.84 34.67 5.05
CA ASN A 231 5.00 34.32 6.19
C ASN A 231 4.10 33.12 5.84
N PRO A 232 4.56 31.87 6.07
CA PRO A 232 3.83 30.67 5.67
C PRO A 232 2.43 30.58 6.29
N GLY A 233 1.43 30.24 5.48
CA GLY A 233 0.03 30.15 5.86
C GLY A 233 -0.70 31.50 5.93
N SER A 234 -0.09 32.57 5.44
CA SER A 234 -0.69 33.92 5.46
C SER A 234 -1.63 34.19 4.29
N GLN A 235 -1.45 33.50 3.17
CA GLN A 235 -2.21 33.77 1.94
C GLN A 235 -3.41 32.85 1.81
N GLU A 236 -4.50 33.39 1.23
CA GLU A 236 -5.64 32.59 0.82
C GLU A 236 -5.27 31.73 -0.41
N LYS A 237 -5.56 30.44 -0.36
CA LYS A 237 -5.34 29.54 -1.49
C LYS A 237 -6.60 29.44 -2.34
N LEU A 238 -6.42 29.49 -3.65
CA LEU A 238 -7.51 29.36 -4.62
C LEU A 238 -7.74 27.89 -4.98
N PRO A 239 -9.00 27.48 -5.22
CA PRO A 239 -9.29 26.11 -5.66
C PRO A 239 -8.81 25.87 -7.08
N SER A 240 -8.49 24.62 -7.39
CA SER A 240 -8.04 24.16 -8.71
C SER A 240 -8.95 24.65 -9.86
N PRO A 241 -8.39 25.20 -10.96
CA PRO A 241 -9.15 25.88 -12.01
C PRO A 241 -10.10 24.96 -12.80
N GLU A 242 -9.93 23.65 -12.73
CA GLU A 242 -10.78 22.63 -13.37
C GLU A 242 -12.25 22.75 -12.96
N ILE A 243 -12.51 23.26 -11.75
CA ILE A 243 -13.87 23.51 -11.25
C ILE A 243 -14.61 24.54 -12.11
N GLY A 244 -13.92 25.61 -12.53
CA GLY A 244 -14.48 26.62 -13.41
C GLY A 244 -14.82 26.09 -14.81
N LYS A 245 -14.23 24.96 -15.20
CA LYS A 245 -14.49 24.26 -16.47
C LYS A 245 -15.57 23.17 -16.34
N ASN A 246 -16.28 23.10 -15.22
CA ASN A 246 -17.23 22.02 -14.90
C ASN A 246 -16.62 20.61 -15.03
N SER A 247 -15.33 20.48 -14.73
CA SER A 247 -14.59 19.23 -14.67
C SER A 247 -14.25 18.89 -13.22
N SER A 248 -14.32 17.61 -12.85
CA SER A 248 -14.05 17.11 -11.50
C SER A 248 -13.01 16.00 -11.53
N HIS A 249 -12.05 16.05 -10.61
CA HIS A 249 -11.07 14.98 -10.45
C HIS A 249 -11.73 13.74 -9.81
N LEU A 250 -11.85 12.65 -10.58
CA LEU A 250 -12.64 11.46 -10.22
C LEU A 250 -12.20 10.83 -8.90
N TRP A 251 -10.89 10.68 -8.69
CA TRP A 251 -10.39 10.07 -7.46
C TRP A 251 -10.72 10.93 -6.22
N THR A 252 -10.62 12.26 -6.33
CA THR A 252 -11.02 13.17 -5.24
C THR A 252 -12.50 13.04 -4.93
N GLN A 253 -13.37 13.03 -5.95
CA GLN A 253 -14.81 12.91 -5.71
C GLN A 253 -15.18 11.54 -5.13
N ALA A 254 -14.56 10.46 -5.62
CA ALA A 254 -14.83 9.11 -5.14
C ALA A 254 -14.48 8.94 -3.66
N VAL A 255 -13.29 9.36 -3.24
CA VAL A 255 -12.88 9.26 -1.83
C VAL A 255 -13.69 10.21 -0.95
N TRP A 256 -14.05 11.39 -1.46
CA TRP A 256 -14.96 12.29 -0.75
C TRP A 256 -16.32 11.63 -0.50
N PHE A 257 -16.98 11.08 -1.53
CA PHE A 257 -18.26 10.38 -1.35
C PHE A 257 -18.16 9.21 -0.40
N ILE A 258 -17.13 8.36 -0.50
CA ILE A 258 -16.90 7.27 0.46
C ILE A 258 -16.79 7.80 1.88
N SER A 259 -16.04 8.89 2.08
CA SER A 259 -15.87 9.48 3.42
C SER A 259 -17.17 10.04 4.00
N GLN A 260 -18.04 10.63 3.16
CA GLN A 260 -19.35 11.14 3.59
C GLN A 260 -20.31 10.00 3.92
N LEU A 261 -20.40 8.99 3.05
CA LEU A 261 -21.26 7.82 3.28
C LEU A 261 -20.89 7.08 4.58
N LEU A 262 -19.59 6.99 4.89
CA LEU A 262 -19.12 6.44 6.17
C LEU A 262 -19.49 7.34 7.36
N ALA A 263 -19.26 8.65 7.26
CA ALA A 263 -19.57 9.60 8.33
C ALA A 263 -21.07 9.64 8.66
N ASP A 264 -21.91 9.56 7.63
CA ASP A 264 -23.37 9.55 7.72
C ASP A 264 -23.93 8.15 8.05
N LYS A 265 -23.06 7.14 8.20
CA LYS A 265 -23.40 5.73 8.49
C LYS A 265 -24.31 5.08 7.44
N VAL A 266 -24.29 5.59 6.21
CA VAL A 266 -24.95 4.99 5.04
C VAL A 266 -24.13 3.82 4.51
N LEU A 267 -22.80 3.92 4.62
CA LEU A 267 -21.86 2.84 4.34
C LEU A 267 -21.23 2.39 5.66
N LEU A 268 -21.19 1.07 5.91
CA LEU A 268 -20.51 0.50 7.06
C LEU A 268 -19.05 0.14 6.73
N ILE A 269 -18.17 0.18 7.73
CA ILE A 269 -16.75 -0.18 7.53
C ILE A 269 -16.57 -1.61 7.02
N GLN A 270 -17.47 -2.53 7.38
CA GLN A 270 -17.45 -3.92 6.95
C GLN A 270 -17.86 -4.09 5.48
N GLU A 271 -18.64 -3.14 4.94
CA GLU A 271 -19.00 -3.14 3.52
C GLU A 271 -17.84 -2.60 2.67
N LEU A 272 -17.09 -1.64 3.20
CA LEU A 272 -15.92 -1.07 2.53
C LEU A 272 -14.67 -1.97 2.62
N ASP A 273 -14.45 -2.63 3.77
CA ASP A 273 -13.35 -3.58 4.00
C ASP A 273 -13.92 -4.95 4.44
N PRO A 274 -14.46 -5.75 3.49
CA PRO A 274 -15.13 -7.03 3.80
C PRO A 274 -14.19 -8.10 4.35
N ILE A 275 -12.89 -8.01 4.05
CA ILE A 275 -11.86 -8.92 4.56
C ILE A 275 -11.23 -8.42 5.88
N ARG A 276 -11.73 -7.30 6.42
CA ARG A 276 -11.34 -6.69 7.69
C ARG A 276 -9.82 -6.53 7.84
N ARG A 277 -9.15 -6.07 6.78
CA ARG A 277 -7.71 -5.78 6.81
C ARG A 277 -7.33 -4.79 7.88
N TYR A 278 -8.23 -3.88 8.25
CA TYR A 278 -8.02 -2.93 9.35
C TYR A 278 -7.72 -3.62 10.70
N LEU A 279 -8.09 -4.90 10.85
CA LEU A 279 -7.74 -5.73 12.01
C LEU A 279 -6.42 -6.46 11.82
N GLN A 280 -5.78 -6.83 12.94
CA GLN A 280 -4.60 -7.67 12.90
C GLN A 280 -4.94 -9.05 12.32
N PRO A 281 -3.99 -9.75 11.65
CA PRO A 281 -4.25 -11.06 11.06
C PRO A 281 -4.87 -12.10 12.02
N SER A 282 -4.56 -12.01 13.32
CA SER A 282 -5.11 -12.90 14.36
C SER A 282 -6.61 -12.66 14.65
N GLU A 283 -7.11 -11.45 14.42
CA GLU A 283 -8.46 -10.99 14.73
C GLU A 283 -9.40 -11.04 13.51
N ARG A 284 -8.84 -11.25 12.32
CA ARG A 284 -9.62 -11.33 11.09
C ARG A 284 -10.53 -12.57 11.08
N PRO A 285 -11.73 -12.48 10.48
CA PRO A 285 -12.63 -13.62 10.38
C PRO A 285 -11.92 -14.80 9.71
N ARG A 286 -11.84 -15.93 10.41
CA ARG A 286 -11.32 -17.16 9.83
C ARG A 286 -12.38 -17.72 8.91
N GLN A 287 -12.22 -17.51 7.60
CA GLN A 287 -12.93 -18.38 6.66
C GLN A 287 -12.30 -19.76 6.77
N SER A 288 -13.10 -20.77 7.12
CA SER A 288 -12.69 -22.18 7.14
C SER A 288 -12.43 -22.62 5.70
N LYS A 289 -11.31 -22.19 5.14
CA LYS A 289 -10.87 -22.56 3.80
C LYS A 289 -9.79 -23.61 3.96
N ARG A 290 -9.88 -24.69 3.16
CA ARG A 290 -8.84 -25.72 3.01
C ARG A 290 -7.55 -25.19 2.36
N TYR A 291 -7.41 -23.87 2.21
CA TYR A 291 -6.46 -23.22 1.31
C TYR A 291 -5.54 -22.26 2.08
N SER A 292 -4.46 -21.81 1.42
CA SER A 292 -3.38 -21.03 2.01
C SER A 292 -3.89 -19.80 2.79
N THR A 293 -3.40 -19.59 4.01
CA THR A 293 -3.68 -18.39 4.81
C THR A 293 -2.40 -17.92 5.48
N PHE A 294 -2.14 -16.61 5.44
CA PHE A 294 -1.12 -16.02 6.28
C PHE A 294 -1.60 -16.03 7.73
N LYS A 295 -1.02 -16.91 8.55
CA LYS A 295 -1.31 -16.95 9.97
C LYS A 295 -0.51 -15.86 10.68
N GLY A 296 -1.16 -15.12 11.56
CA GLY A 296 -0.47 -14.28 12.53
C GLY A 296 0.45 -15.13 13.42
N PHE A 297 1.49 -14.52 13.97
CA PHE A 297 2.46 -15.17 14.85
C PHE A 297 1.75 -16.01 15.93
N TYR A 298 2.10 -17.28 16.03
CA TYR A 298 1.78 -18.09 17.19
C TYR A 298 2.73 -17.69 18.32
N SER A 299 2.19 -17.34 19.50
CA SER A 299 2.97 -17.03 20.70
C SER A 299 3.72 -18.25 21.28
N ASP A 300 3.44 -19.46 20.79
CA ASP A 300 4.05 -20.73 21.19
C ASP A 300 4.73 -21.46 19.99
N LEU A 301 5.56 -20.75 19.22
CA LEU A 301 6.29 -21.40 18.12
C LEU A 301 7.50 -22.19 18.67
N THR A 302 7.31 -23.48 18.94
CA THR A 302 8.44 -24.39 19.25
C THR A 302 9.11 -24.85 17.95
N VAL A 303 10.33 -24.36 17.71
CA VAL A 303 11.16 -24.83 16.60
C VAL A 303 11.78 -26.18 16.97
N HIS A 304 11.40 -27.23 16.24
CA HIS A 304 12.02 -28.55 16.37
C HIS A 304 13.08 -28.70 15.28
N ILE A 305 14.28 -29.10 15.67
CA ILE A 305 15.39 -29.35 14.73
C ILE A 305 15.64 -30.86 14.69
N CYS A 306 15.62 -31.43 13.49
CA CYS A 306 16.00 -32.82 13.23
C CYS A 306 17.14 -32.85 12.21
N CYS A 307 18.15 -33.66 12.47
CA CYS A 307 19.25 -33.88 11.54
C CYS A 307 19.01 -35.15 10.73
N ILE A 308 19.15 -35.06 9.41
CA ILE A 308 19.03 -36.21 8.52
C ILE A 308 20.38 -36.48 7.86
N ALA A 309 20.93 -37.66 8.10
CA ALA A 309 22.16 -38.13 7.49
C ALA A 309 21.86 -38.84 6.17
N GLU A 310 22.57 -38.50 5.10
CA GLU A 310 22.38 -39.11 3.77
C GLU A 310 22.64 -40.63 3.75
N SER A 311 23.42 -41.14 4.71
CA SER A 311 23.79 -42.54 4.80
C SER A 311 23.99 -42.99 6.25
N VAL A 312 23.90 -44.30 6.48
CA VAL A 312 24.21 -44.93 7.78
C VAL A 312 25.64 -44.63 8.23
N ARG A 313 26.59 -44.56 7.28
CA ARG A 313 27.98 -44.20 7.57
C ARG A 313 28.09 -42.78 8.13
N LEU A 314 27.43 -41.81 7.50
CA LEU A 314 27.42 -40.43 7.99
C LEU A 314 26.72 -40.34 9.35
N GLN A 315 25.60 -41.05 9.54
CA GLN A 315 24.90 -41.13 10.83
C GLN A 315 25.81 -41.61 11.96
N GLN A 316 26.57 -42.70 11.75
CA GLN A 316 27.51 -43.23 12.74
C GLN A 316 28.65 -42.23 13.03
N MET A 317 29.15 -41.56 11.99
CA MET A 317 30.19 -40.53 12.16
C MET A 317 29.68 -39.34 12.99
N LEU A 318 28.46 -38.86 12.70
CA LEU A 318 27.81 -37.78 13.46
C LEU A 318 27.52 -38.17 14.91
N ALA A 319 27.13 -39.43 15.14
CA ALA A 319 26.90 -39.97 16.48
C ALA A 319 28.16 -39.93 17.36
N ASN A 320 29.36 -40.13 16.79
CA ASN A 320 30.63 -40.00 17.52
C ASN A 320 30.87 -38.57 18.03
N TYR A 321 30.23 -37.56 17.44
CA TYR A 321 30.26 -36.16 17.87
C TYR A 321 29.04 -35.77 18.73
N GLY A 322 28.20 -36.74 19.12
CA GLY A 322 26.98 -36.49 19.89
C GLY A 322 25.82 -35.90 19.09
N ILE A 323 25.92 -35.86 17.75
CA ILE A 323 24.85 -35.36 16.87
C ILE A 323 23.90 -36.51 16.54
N GLN A 324 22.71 -36.47 17.14
CA GLN A 324 21.64 -37.41 16.81
C GLN A 324 21.07 -37.09 15.42
N SER A 325 20.99 -38.11 14.56
CA SER A 325 20.43 -37.99 13.22
C SER A 325 19.69 -39.26 12.81
N GLN A 326 18.79 -39.15 11.83
CA GLN A 326 18.10 -40.27 11.19
C GLN A 326 18.51 -40.38 9.72
N THR A 327 18.30 -41.52 9.07
CA THR A 327 18.49 -41.69 7.63
C THR A 327 17.15 -41.58 6.88
N PRO A 328 17.15 -41.31 5.55
CA PRO A 328 15.92 -41.30 4.75
C PRO A 328 15.04 -42.55 4.91
N HIS A 329 15.65 -43.73 5.04
CA HIS A 329 14.90 -44.98 5.26
C HIS A 329 14.24 -45.04 6.65
N GLN A 330 14.85 -44.42 7.67
CA GLN A 330 14.32 -44.42 9.04
C GLN A 330 13.14 -43.46 9.23
N ILE A 331 12.91 -42.55 8.29
CA ILE A 331 11.82 -41.57 8.35
C ILE A 331 10.67 -41.89 7.40
N GLU A 332 10.72 -43.02 6.69
CA GLU A 332 9.60 -43.46 5.86
C GLU A 332 8.28 -43.49 6.68
N PRO A 333 7.16 -43.02 6.11
CA PRO A 333 6.92 -42.70 4.69
C PRO A 333 7.26 -41.25 4.27
N ILE A 334 8.00 -40.48 5.09
CA ILE A 334 8.34 -39.09 4.78
C ILE A 334 9.49 -39.05 3.76
N GLU A 335 9.25 -38.40 2.63
CA GLU A 335 10.26 -38.16 1.61
C GLU A 335 10.85 -36.75 1.72
N ILE A 336 12.17 -36.65 1.56
CA ILE A 336 12.89 -35.37 1.54
C ILE A 336 13.31 -35.10 0.11
N TRP A 337 12.80 -34.01 -0.45
CA TRP A 337 13.11 -33.56 -1.79
C TRP A 337 14.02 -32.33 -1.75
N PRO A 338 14.93 -32.16 -2.73
CA PRO A 338 15.72 -30.95 -2.83
C PRO A 338 14.83 -29.73 -3.13
N PRO A 339 15.22 -28.52 -2.70
CA PRO A 339 14.45 -27.29 -2.96
C PRO A 339 14.15 -27.03 -4.44
N SER A 340 14.94 -27.60 -5.36
CA SER A 340 14.71 -27.51 -6.81
C SER A 340 13.38 -28.10 -7.25
N GLU A 341 12.85 -29.11 -6.56
CA GLU A 341 11.54 -29.68 -6.91
C GLU A 341 10.40 -28.69 -6.61
N LEU A 342 10.53 -27.94 -5.51
CA LEU A 342 9.56 -26.90 -5.18
C LEU A 342 9.52 -25.83 -6.27
N VAL A 343 10.68 -25.45 -6.83
CA VAL A 343 10.76 -24.52 -7.98
C VAL A 343 10.03 -25.08 -9.20
N LYS A 344 10.11 -26.39 -9.47
CA LYS A 344 9.36 -27.01 -10.58
C LYS A 344 7.85 -26.93 -10.35
N VAL A 345 7.38 -27.13 -9.12
CA VAL A 345 5.96 -26.98 -8.78
C VAL A 345 5.49 -25.54 -8.99
N TYR A 346 6.23 -24.55 -8.46
CA TYR A 346 5.88 -23.14 -8.62
C TYR A 346 5.85 -22.68 -10.09
N LYS A 347 6.69 -23.26 -10.97
CA LYS A 347 6.64 -22.97 -12.43
C LYS A 347 5.32 -23.35 -13.10
N HIS A 348 4.52 -24.23 -12.51
CA HIS A 348 3.22 -24.60 -13.07
C HIS A 348 2.11 -23.63 -12.63
N LEU A 349 2.32 -22.87 -11.54
CA LEU A 349 1.36 -21.87 -11.09
C LEU A 349 1.35 -20.68 -12.06
N GLY A 350 0.18 -20.32 -12.57
CA GLY A 350 0.03 -19.21 -13.51
C GLY A 350 0.50 -19.50 -14.94
N LEU A 351 1.05 -20.68 -15.23
CA LEU A 351 1.46 -21.08 -16.57
C LEU A 351 0.26 -21.04 -17.53
N ASN A 352 0.42 -20.37 -18.66
CA ASN A 352 -0.65 -20.26 -19.64
C ASN A 352 -0.09 -20.05 -21.05
N THR A 353 -0.10 -21.12 -21.83
CA THR A 353 0.40 -21.13 -23.22
C THR A 353 -0.38 -20.18 -24.13
N LYS A 354 -1.70 -20.08 -23.97
CA LYS A 354 -2.56 -19.20 -24.77
C LYS A 354 -2.23 -17.72 -24.54
N LEU A 355 -1.96 -17.35 -23.28
CA LEU A 355 -1.58 -15.99 -22.89
C LEU A 355 -0.07 -15.73 -22.97
N LYS A 356 0.73 -16.72 -23.39
CA LYS A 356 2.20 -16.66 -23.41
C LYS A 356 2.82 -16.32 -22.05
N LEU A 357 2.19 -16.79 -20.97
CA LEU A 357 2.73 -16.73 -19.61
C LEU A 357 3.51 -18.01 -19.35
N THR A 358 4.79 -17.86 -19.00
CA THR A 358 5.77 -18.96 -18.86
C THR A 358 6.30 -19.11 -17.45
#